data_AF-A0A9D7I883-F1
#
_entry.id   AF-A0A9D7I883-F1
#
_cell.length_a   1.000
_cell.length_b   1.000
_cell.length_c   1.000
_cell.angle_alpha   90.00
_cell.angle_beta   90.00
_cell.angle_gamma   90.00
#
_symmetry.space_group_name_H-M   'P 1'
#
loop_
_entity.id
_entity.type
_entity.pdbx_description
1 polymer ?
#
loop_
_entity_poly.entity_id
_entity_poly.type
_entity_poly.pdbx_seq_one_letter_code
_entity_poly.pdbx_strand_id
1 'polypeptide(L)'
;MLKNVMTTALICSSSLIVTACSTEDIRGVLVGSFVDEEPMVTSIVIPASRGGEYHMHFGLLQDKRVCLLSGDIPTAPLSFFQPCEGLSGPAKISCNDGRSLNLRWFLTSCQGGYGRSDERADSRFFFGFGDSEERARDQLDKARQAD
;
A
#
# COMPACT_ATOMS: atom_id res chain seq x y z
N MET A 1 -27.19 -34.38 -66.61
CA MET A 1 -27.18 -33.04 -65.96
C MET A 1 -26.94 -33.24 -64.47
N LEU A 2 -25.73 -33.05 -63.97
CA LEU A 2 -25.47 -32.80 -62.55
C LEU A 2 -24.50 -31.63 -62.47
N LYS A 3 -24.98 -30.53 -61.88
CA LYS A 3 -24.22 -29.31 -61.57
C LYS A 3 -23.71 -29.39 -60.14
N ASN A 4 -22.46 -28.95 -59.95
CA ASN A 4 -21.87 -28.35 -58.73
C ASN A 4 -21.85 -29.27 -57.49
N VAL A 5 -20.84 -29.25 -56.62
CA VAL A 5 -20.47 -28.12 -55.75
C VAL A 5 -19.03 -28.33 -55.26
N MET A 6 -18.18 -27.36 -55.59
CA MET A 6 -16.91 -27.00 -54.97
C MET A 6 -17.18 -26.32 -53.61
N THR A 7 -16.16 -26.17 -52.73
CA THR A 7 -16.10 -25.33 -51.49
C THR A 7 -16.21 -26.16 -50.19
N THR A 8 -15.42 -26.07 -49.11
CA THR A 8 -14.15 -25.43 -48.74
C THR A 8 -13.75 -26.03 -47.39
N ALA A 9 -12.45 -26.19 -47.14
CA ALA A 9 -11.87 -26.60 -45.86
C ALA A 9 -12.03 -25.53 -44.77
N LEU A 10 -12.27 -25.90 -43.51
CA LEU A 10 -11.95 -25.04 -42.36
C LEU A 10 -11.38 -25.87 -41.21
N ILE A 11 -10.07 -25.73 -41.03
CA ILE A 11 -9.28 -26.25 -39.92
C ILE A 11 -9.60 -25.36 -38.72
N CYS A 12 -10.31 -25.89 -37.73
CA CYS A 12 -10.48 -25.24 -36.43
C CYS A 12 -9.16 -25.36 -35.65
N SER A 13 -8.24 -24.44 -35.93
CA SER A 13 -7.08 -24.15 -35.09
C SER A 13 -7.57 -23.51 -33.79
N SER A 14 -7.73 -24.34 -32.75
CA SER A 14 -8.07 -23.90 -31.39
C SER A 14 -6.92 -23.09 -30.80
N SER A 15 -6.91 -21.79 -31.06
CA SER A 15 -6.03 -20.83 -30.41
C SER A 15 -6.34 -20.77 -28.91
N LEU A 16 -5.53 -21.45 -28.11
CA LEU A 16 -5.42 -21.23 -26.67
C LEU A 16 -4.86 -19.82 -26.45
N ILE A 17 -5.74 -18.82 -26.32
CA ILE A 17 -5.35 -17.52 -25.79
C ILE A 17 -5.23 -17.70 -24.28
N VAL A 18 -4.03 -18.03 -23.82
CA VAL A 18 -3.66 -17.87 -22.41
C VAL A 18 -3.54 -16.36 -22.17
N THR A 19 -4.64 -15.72 -21.78
CA THR A 19 -4.56 -14.39 -21.16
C THR A 19 -3.84 -14.56 -19.83
N ALA A 20 -2.53 -14.33 -19.83
CA ALA A 20 -1.79 -14.08 -18.62
C ALA A 20 -2.37 -12.78 -18.01
N CYS A 21 -3.19 -12.91 -16.98
CA CYS A 21 -3.61 -11.78 -16.16
C CYS A 21 -2.36 -11.21 -15.48
N SER A 22 -1.75 -10.21 -16.11
CA SER A 22 -0.78 -9.34 -15.46
C SER A 22 -1.58 -8.48 -14.47
N THR A 23 -1.59 -8.86 -13.19
CA THR A 23 -2.02 -7.96 -12.13
C THR A 23 -1.11 -6.74 -12.18
N GLU A 24 -1.66 -5.58 -12.58
CA GLU A 24 -0.94 -4.32 -12.56
C GLU A 24 -0.67 -3.95 -11.10
N ASP A 25 0.59 -4.09 -10.69
CA ASP A 25 1.07 -3.66 -9.39
C ASP A 25 0.91 -2.13 -9.27
N ILE A 26 0.14 -1.67 -8.27
CA ILE A 26 -0.01 -0.24 -7.99
C ILE A 26 1.30 0.25 -7.37
N ARG A 27 1.99 1.14 -8.09
CA ARG A 27 3.22 1.80 -7.65
C ARG A 27 2.89 3.14 -7.03
N GLY A 28 3.64 3.52 -5.99
CA GLY A 28 3.54 4.85 -5.41
C GLY A 28 4.74 5.19 -4.54
N VAL A 29 4.59 6.28 -3.79
CA VAL A 29 5.56 6.82 -2.85
C VAL A 29 4.92 6.82 -1.47
N LEU A 30 5.66 6.30 -0.49
CA LEU A 30 5.35 6.44 0.92
C LEU A 30 6.34 7.43 1.52
N VAL A 31 5.80 8.38 2.28
CA VAL A 31 6.56 9.30 3.11
C VAL A 31 6.14 9.07 4.55
N GLY A 32 7.09 8.97 5.47
CA GLY A 32 6.78 8.83 6.89
C GLY A 32 7.80 9.51 7.78
N SER A 33 7.38 9.97 8.96
CA SER A 33 8.26 10.66 9.91
C SER A 33 7.84 10.39 11.35
N PHE A 34 8.79 10.54 12.28
CA PHE A 34 8.44 10.80 13.67
C PHE A 34 8.08 12.29 13.85
N VAL A 35 7.48 12.66 14.99
CA VAL A 35 6.97 14.03 15.27
C VAL A 35 8.00 15.12 14.96
N ASP A 36 9.23 14.93 15.43
CA ASP A 36 10.30 15.94 15.38
C ASP A 36 11.44 15.54 14.44
N GLU A 37 11.17 14.64 13.49
CA GLU A 37 12.16 14.14 12.57
C GLU A 37 11.82 14.47 11.11
N GLU A 38 12.87 14.64 10.31
CA GLU A 38 12.76 14.80 8.87
C GLU A 38 12.03 13.60 8.23
N PRO A 39 11.19 13.84 7.20
CA PRO A 39 10.48 12.77 6.52
C PRO A 39 11.41 11.81 5.78
N MET A 40 11.17 10.52 5.98
CA MET A 40 11.78 9.42 5.24
C MET A 40 10.90 9.10 4.03
N VAL A 41 11.52 8.89 2.87
CA VAL A 41 10.80 8.67 1.59
C VAL A 41 11.18 7.31 1.02
N THR A 42 10.22 6.58 0.48
CA THR A 42 10.46 5.30 -0.19
C THR A 42 9.45 5.06 -1.30
N SER A 43 9.89 4.44 -2.40
CA SER A 43 8.97 3.95 -3.42
C SER A 43 8.39 2.61 -2.96
N ILE A 44 7.07 2.48 -3.03
CA ILE A 44 6.37 1.26 -2.63
C ILE A 44 5.63 0.65 -3.83
N VAL A 45 5.46 -0.66 -3.75
CA VAL A 45 4.47 -1.39 -4.51
C VAL A 45 3.42 -1.84 -3.52
N ILE A 46 2.16 -1.45 -3.72
CA ILE A 46 1.06 -1.98 -2.92
C ILE A 46 0.75 -3.36 -3.48
N PRO A 47 1.05 -4.44 -2.75
CA PRO A 47 0.78 -5.78 -3.25
C PRO A 47 -0.74 -5.96 -3.39
N ALA A 48 -1.15 -6.65 -4.45
CA ALA A 48 -2.53 -7.14 -4.56
C ALA A 48 -2.87 -7.98 -3.31
N SER A 49 -4.08 -7.84 -2.77
CA SER A 49 -4.48 -8.59 -1.59
C SER A 49 -4.34 -10.09 -1.84
N ARG A 50 -3.68 -10.80 -0.92
CA ARG A 50 -3.51 -12.25 -1.00
C ARG A 50 -4.40 -12.89 0.06
N GLY A 51 -5.43 -13.62 -0.39
CA GLY A 51 -6.42 -14.19 0.54
C GLY A 51 -7.32 -13.13 1.20
N GLY A 52 -7.35 -11.91 0.67
CA GLY A 52 -8.11 -10.82 1.25
C GLY A 52 -7.51 -10.32 2.55
N GLU A 53 -6.19 -10.24 2.69
CA GLU A 53 -5.51 -9.47 3.75
C GLU A 53 -4.47 -8.55 3.08
N TYR A 54 -4.29 -7.32 3.60
CA TYR A 54 -3.19 -6.44 3.20
C TYR A 54 -2.21 -6.32 4.36
N HIS A 55 -0.95 -6.66 4.10
CA HIS A 55 0.13 -6.45 5.04
C HIS A 55 0.90 -5.19 4.62
N MET A 56 0.98 -4.22 5.52
CA MET A 56 1.92 -3.12 5.40
C MET A 56 3.30 -3.66 5.75
N HIS A 57 4.24 -3.59 4.82
CA HIS A 57 5.66 -3.88 5.05
C HIS A 57 6.47 -2.87 4.25
N PHE A 58 6.78 -1.73 4.85
CA PHE A 58 7.40 -0.61 4.15
C PHE A 58 8.75 -0.24 4.78
N GLY A 59 9.79 -0.27 3.96
CA GLY A 59 11.12 0.18 4.34
C GLY A 59 11.29 1.67 4.07
N LEU A 60 11.33 2.47 5.13
CA LEU A 60 11.57 3.90 5.11
C LEU A 60 13.07 4.17 5.22
N LEU A 61 13.57 5.04 4.35
CA LEU A 61 15.00 5.31 4.18
C LEU A 61 15.28 6.79 4.42
N GLN A 62 16.30 7.06 5.23
CA GLN A 62 16.92 8.39 5.36
C GLN A 62 18.41 8.22 5.67
N ASP A 63 19.25 8.73 4.78
CA ASP A 63 20.70 8.55 4.84
C ASP A 63 21.12 7.08 5.04
N LYS A 64 21.65 6.75 6.22
CA LYS A 64 22.08 5.39 6.60
C LYS A 64 21.05 4.65 7.47
N ARG A 65 19.95 5.32 7.81
CA ARG A 65 18.91 4.80 8.68
C ARG A 65 17.81 4.15 7.84
N VAL A 66 17.48 2.92 8.22
CA VAL A 66 16.41 2.14 7.61
C VAL A 66 15.42 1.78 8.70
N CYS A 67 14.16 2.19 8.55
CA CYS A 67 13.07 1.84 9.45
C CYS A 67 12.03 1.01 8.71
N LEU A 68 11.74 -0.18 9.22
CA LEU A 68 10.69 -1.05 8.70
C LEU A 68 9.40 -0.80 9.47
N LEU A 69 8.38 -0.28 8.79
CA LEU A 69 7.01 -0.24 9.29
C LEU A 69 6.29 -1.52 8.86
N SER A 70 5.70 -2.22 9.82
CA SER A 70 4.97 -3.46 9.59
C SER A 70 3.62 -3.47 10.33
N GLY A 71 2.57 -4.02 9.72
CA GLY A 71 1.25 -4.17 10.35
C GLY A 71 0.19 -4.70 9.38
N ASP A 72 -0.95 -5.11 9.93
CA ASP A 72 -2.05 -5.66 9.14
C ASP A 72 -3.14 -4.60 8.93
N ILE A 73 -3.64 -4.47 7.70
CA ILE A 73 -4.83 -3.67 7.39
C ILE A 73 -6.01 -4.63 7.28
N PRO A 74 -7.04 -4.51 8.13
CA PRO A 74 -8.25 -5.30 7.99
C PRO A 74 -8.89 -4.99 6.64
N THR A 75 -9.24 -6.04 5.90
CA THR A 75 -9.85 -5.97 4.56
C THR A 75 -11.35 -5.92 4.58
N ALA A 76 -11.98 -6.28 5.70
CA ALA A 76 -13.42 -6.24 5.88
C ALA A 76 -14.08 -4.89 5.51
N PRO A 77 -13.39 -3.72 5.59
CA PRO A 77 -13.93 -2.44 5.13
C PRO A 77 -13.29 -1.91 3.84
N LEU A 78 -12.36 -2.59 3.16
CA LEU A 78 -11.77 -2.10 1.90
C LEU A 78 -12.64 -2.42 0.67
N SER A 79 -13.95 -2.48 0.88
CA SER A 79 -14.95 -2.34 -0.19
C SER A 79 -14.80 -0.94 -0.79
N PHE A 80 -14.83 -0.81 -2.12
CA PHE A 80 -14.73 0.45 -2.87
C PHE A 80 -15.70 1.58 -2.42
N PHE A 81 -16.63 1.28 -1.51
CA PHE A 81 -17.65 2.19 -0.99
C PHE A 81 -17.43 2.67 0.45
N GLN A 82 -16.43 2.15 1.19
CA GLN A 82 -16.20 2.57 2.57
C GLN A 82 -14.98 3.48 2.69
N PRO A 83 -15.08 4.58 3.47
CA PRO A 83 -13.94 5.44 3.76
C PRO A 83 -12.93 4.67 4.60
N CYS A 84 -11.63 4.79 4.29
CA CYS A 84 -10.57 4.21 5.12
C CYS A 84 -10.34 4.97 6.43
N GLU A 85 -10.90 6.17 6.54
CA GLU A 85 -10.81 7.01 7.74
C GLU A 85 -11.40 6.26 8.95
N GLY A 86 -10.70 6.34 10.09
CA GLY A 86 -11.09 5.69 11.33
C GLY A 86 -10.70 4.21 11.43
N LEU A 87 -10.19 3.60 10.35
CA LEU A 87 -9.57 2.29 10.44
C LEU A 87 -8.32 2.37 11.30
N SER A 88 -8.10 1.33 12.10
CA SER A 88 -6.94 1.23 12.99
C SER A 88 -6.54 -0.22 13.20
N GLY A 89 -5.30 -0.42 13.64
CA GLY A 89 -4.76 -1.74 13.90
C GLY A 89 -3.42 -1.71 14.60
N PRO A 90 -2.91 -2.87 15.01
CA PRO A 90 -1.56 -3.00 15.54
C PRO A 90 -0.54 -2.85 14.41
N ALA A 91 0.59 -2.24 14.73
CA ALA A 91 1.77 -2.17 13.89
C ALA A 91 3.04 -2.13 14.75
N LYS A 92 4.17 -2.28 14.08
CA LYS A 92 5.50 -2.16 14.65
C LYS A 92 6.40 -1.40 13.69
N ILE A 93 7.15 -0.44 14.21
CA ILE A 93 8.26 0.18 13.50
C ILE A 93 9.58 -0.30 14.14
N SER A 94 10.53 -0.72 13.31
CA SER A 94 11.86 -1.15 13.76
C SER A 94 12.94 -0.60 12.85
N CYS A 95 13.92 0.09 13.44
CA CYS A 95 15.01 0.73 12.73
C CYS A 95 16.33 -0.03 12.92
N ASN A 96 17.22 0.07 11.94
CA ASN A 96 18.56 -0.54 11.99
C ASN A 96 19.51 0.06 13.04
N ASP A 97 19.10 1.15 13.69
CA ASP A 97 19.80 1.78 14.83
C ASP A 97 19.37 1.20 16.21
N GLY A 98 18.51 0.17 16.20
CA GLY A 98 18.02 -0.51 17.41
C GLY A 98 16.73 0.07 17.98
N ARG A 99 16.20 1.18 17.45
CA ARG A 99 14.89 1.69 17.87
C ARG A 99 13.79 0.77 17.38
N SER A 100 12.86 0.43 18.26
CA SER A 100 11.67 -0.33 17.93
C SER A 100 10.50 0.18 18.76
N LEU A 101 9.32 0.25 18.16
CA LEU A 101 8.10 0.71 18.81
C LEU A 101 6.94 -0.17 18.36
N ASN A 102 6.18 -0.68 19.32
CA ASN A 102 4.83 -1.19 19.06
C ASN A 102 3.90 0.02 19.01
N LEU A 103 3.04 0.09 18.00
CA LEU A 103 2.16 1.22 17.78
C LEU A 103 0.78 0.76 17.33
N ARG A 104 -0.23 1.54 17.68
CA ARG A 104 -1.54 1.46 17.05
C ARG A 104 -1.60 2.49 15.94
N TRP A 105 -1.79 2.03 14.71
CA TRP A 105 -1.97 2.90 13.55
C TRP A 105 -3.44 3.30 13.41
N PHE A 106 -3.66 4.48 12.84
CA PHE A 106 -4.96 5.09 12.56
C PHE A 106 -4.89 5.75 11.18
N LEU A 107 -5.87 5.48 10.32
CA LEU A 107 -6.00 6.17 9.05
C LEU A 107 -6.87 7.41 9.19
N THR A 108 -6.37 8.53 8.69
CA THR A 108 -7.11 9.79 8.54
C THR A 108 -7.69 9.91 7.14
N SER A 109 -7.15 9.15 6.18
CA SER A 109 -7.70 8.95 4.84
C SER A 109 -7.21 7.61 4.28
N CYS A 110 -7.62 7.24 3.07
CA CYS A 110 -7.02 6.08 2.37
C CYS A 110 -5.56 6.31 1.95
N GLN A 111 -5.04 7.53 2.12
CA GLN A 111 -3.72 7.93 1.68
C GLN A 111 -2.85 8.45 2.82
N GLY A 112 -3.31 8.43 4.07
CA GLY A 112 -2.54 8.99 5.17
C GLY A 112 -3.06 8.58 6.53
N GLY A 113 -2.18 8.70 7.52
CA GLY A 113 -2.48 8.30 8.88
C GLY A 113 -1.32 8.53 9.83
N TYR A 114 -1.52 8.06 11.06
CA TYR A 114 -0.54 8.15 12.11
C TYR A 114 -0.53 6.90 12.97
N GLY A 115 0.52 6.74 13.76
CA GLY A 115 0.74 5.67 14.71
C GLY A 115 1.07 6.25 16.06
N ARG A 116 0.41 5.78 17.11
CA ARG A 116 0.70 6.15 18.50
C ARG A 116 1.26 4.93 19.22
N SER A 117 2.34 5.13 19.98
CA SER A 117 2.86 4.07 20.84
C SER A 117 1.91 3.80 22.01
N ASP A 118 1.65 2.52 22.28
CA ASP A 118 0.93 2.11 23.49
C ASP A 118 1.81 2.28 24.76
N GLU A 119 3.13 2.34 24.60
CA GLU A 119 4.12 2.37 25.69
C GLU A 119 4.62 3.78 26.02
N ARG A 120 4.53 4.71 25.06
CA ARG A 120 5.06 6.08 25.16
C ARG A 120 4.15 7.09 24.48
N ALA A 121 3.31 7.78 25.26
CA ALA A 121 2.27 8.66 24.73
C ALA A 121 2.78 9.80 23.82
N ASP A 122 4.03 10.22 23.97
CA ASP A 122 4.70 11.24 23.14
C ASP A 122 5.22 10.71 21.80
N SER A 123 5.38 9.40 21.68
CA SER A 123 5.99 8.76 20.51
C SER A 123 4.94 8.52 19.43
N ARG A 124 4.91 9.44 18.46
CA ARG A 124 4.03 9.37 17.29
C ARG A 124 4.81 9.22 16.00
N PHE A 125 4.22 8.50 15.06
CA PHE A 125 4.75 8.29 13.72
C PHE A 125 3.66 8.67 12.71
N PHE A 126 3.96 9.49 11.72
CA PHE A 126 3.02 9.93 10.69
C PHE A 126 3.42 9.33 9.35
N PHE A 127 2.45 9.09 8.48
CA PHE A 127 2.71 8.64 7.12
C PHE A 127 1.69 9.18 6.11
N GLY A 128 2.15 9.32 4.87
CA GLY A 128 1.36 9.69 3.71
C GLY A 128 1.78 8.87 2.49
N PHE A 129 0.81 8.51 1.66
CA PHE A 129 0.94 7.73 0.44
C PHE A 129 0.40 8.53 -0.75
N GLY A 130 1.09 8.44 -1.88
CA GLY A 130 0.65 9.06 -3.13
C GLY A 130 1.30 8.41 -4.34
N ASP A 131 0.85 8.77 -5.54
CA ASP A 131 1.48 8.39 -6.81
C ASP A 131 2.76 9.19 -7.11
N SER A 132 3.04 10.21 -6.30
CA SER A 132 4.21 11.08 -6.37
C SER A 132 4.64 11.49 -4.96
N GLU A 133 5.91 11.88 -4.81
CA GLU A 133 6.43 12.34 -3.52
C GLU A 133 5.70 13.60 -3.02
N GLU A 134 5.39 14.55 -3.91
CA GLU A 134 4.65 15.76 -3.56
C GLU A 134 3.30 15.42 -2.93
N ARG A 135 2.51 14.54 -3.57
CA ARG A 135 1.22 14.11 -3.02
C ARG A 135 1.38 13.34 -1.72
N ALA A 136 2.38 12.47 -1.61
CA ALA A 136 2.62 11.73 -0.38
C ALA A 136 3.00 12.67 0.79
N ARG A 137 3.76 13.74 0.53
CA ARG A 137 4.07 14.79 1.52
C ARG A 137 2.83 15.59 1.91
N ASP A 138 1.99 15.98 0.96
CA ASP A 138 0.70 16.64 1.25
C ASP A 138 -0.19 15.77 2.17
N GLN A 139 -0.23 14.45 1.93
CA GLN A 139 -0.97 13.53 2.80
C GLN A 139 -0.33 13.35 4.18
N LEU A 140 1.00 13.36 4.29
CA LEU A 140 1.71 13.37 5.57
C LEU A 140 1.32 14.62 6.39
N ASP A 141 1.32 15.79 5.78
CA ASP A 141 1.01 17.04 6.47
C ASP A 141 -0.45 17.12 6.90
N LYS A 142 -1.37 16.59 6.08
CA LYS A 142 -2.79 16.41 6.48
C LYS A 142 -2.92 15.46 7.67
N ALA A 143 -2.18 14.36 7.69
CA ALA A 143 -2.21 13.41 8.81
C ALA A 143 -1.70 14.05 10.11
N ARG A 144 -0.68 14.93 10.05
CA ARG A 144 -0.19 15.68 11.22
C ARG A 144 -1.21 16.66 11.79
N GLN A 145 -2.06 17.24 10.95
CA GLN A 145 -3.09 18.20 11.37
C GLN A 145 -4.34 17.53 11.94
N ALA A 146 -4.52 16.24 11.69
CA ALA A 146 -5.69 15.46 12.10
C ALA A 146 -5.49 14.65 13.41
N ASP A 147 -4.28 14.64 13.96
CA ASP A 147 -3.91 14.02 15.26
C ASP A 147 -4.10 14.99 16.44
#